data_AF-A0A257R328-F1
#
_entry.id   AF-A0A257R328-F1
#
_cell.length_a   1.000
_cell.length_b   1.000
_cell.length_c   1.000
_cell.angle_alpha   90.00
_cell.angle_beta   90.00
_cell.angle_gamma   90.00
#
_symmetry.space_group_name_H-M   'P 1'
#
loop_
_entity.id
_entity.type
_entity.pdbx_description
1 polymer ?
#
loop_
_entity_poly.entity_id
_entity_poly.type
_entity_poly.pdbx_seq_one_letter_code
_entity_poly.pdbx_strand_id
1 'polypeptide(L)' 'MSYWLMKSEPSCFSIEDLKACPEQTSPWDGVRNYQARNFMTRDMRIGDEVLFYHSNC' A
#
# COMPACT_ATOMS: atom_id res chain seq x y z
N MET A 1 9.05 -10.46 11.16
CA MET A 1 8.03 -9.41 11.08
C MET A 1 8.70 -8.20 10.49
N SER A 2 8.35 -7.87 9.26
CA SER A 2 8.85 -6.66 8.59
C SER A 2 7.78 -5.58 8.64
N TYR A 3 8.21 -4.33 8.63
CA TYR A 3 7.31 -3.18 8.56
C TYR A 3 7.55 -2.46 7.25
N TRP A 4 6.46 -2.07 6.59
CA TRP A 4 6.52 -1.45 5.26
C TRP A 4 5.86 -0.08 5.27
N LEU A 5 6.30 0.79 4.38
CA LEU A 5 5.69 2.09 4.14
C LEU A 5 5.08 2.10 2.74
N MET A 6 3.76 2.23 2.66
CA MET A 6 3.04 2.33 1.40
C MET A 6 2.50 3.74 1.22
N LYS A 7 2.84 4.35 0.08
CA LYS A 7 2.53 5.75 -0.21
C LYS A 7 1.39 5.81 -1.22
N SER A 8 0.36 6.58 -0.90
CA SER A 8 -0.75 6.87 -1.81
C SER A 8 -1.04 8.37 -1.80
N GLU A 9 -1.44 8.90 -2.95
CA GLU A 9 -1.92 10.28 -3.03
C GLU A 9 -3.40 10.31 -2.59
N PRO A 10 -3.78 11.17 -1.62
CA PRO A 10 -5.14 11.19 -1.09
C PRO A 10 -6.19 11.60 -2.12
N SER A 11 -5.79 12.30 -3.19
CA SER A 11 -6.66 12.63 -4.33
C SER A 11 -6.97 11.44 -5.24
N CYS A 12 -6.12 10.40 -5.23
CA CYS A 12 -6.26 9.21 -6.06
C CYS A 12 -6.86 8.06 -5.27
N PHE A 13 -6.31 7.77 -4.07
CA PHE A 13 -6.80 6.74 -3.17
C PHE A 13 -6.38 7.06 -1.74
N SER A 14 -7.33 7.48 -0.91
CA SER A 14 -7.11 7.85 0.48
C SER A 14 -7.28 6.66 1.43
N ILE A 15 -6.96 6.89 2.70
CA ILE A 15 -7.19 5.87 3.74
C ILE A 15 -8.68 5.69 4.04
N GLU A 16 -9.48 6.74 3.81
CA GLU A 16 -10.93 6.67 3.96
C GLU A 16 -11.56 5.85 2.84
N ASP A 17 -11.03 5.95 1.61
CA ASP A 17 -11.44 5.09 0.50
C ASP A 17 -11.16 3.62 0.81
N LEU A 18 -9.98 3.31 1.37
CA LEU A 18 -9.64 1.96 1.81
C LEU A 18 -10.60 1.45 2.90
N LYS A 19 -10.95 2.30 3.88
CA LYS A 19 -11.92 1.93 4.94
C LYS A 19 -13.32 1.68 4.40
N ALA A 20 -13.69 2.33 3.29
CA ALA A 20 -14.99 2.16 2.64
C ALA A 20 -15.06 0.93 1.72
N CYS A 21 -13.92 0.33 1.35
CA CYS A 21 -13.89 -0.89 0.55
C CYS A 21 -14.54 -2.09 1.28
N PRO A 22 -15.14 -3.04 0.54
CA PRO A 22 -15.55 -4.31 1.10
C PRO A 22 -14.39 -4.97 1.85
N GLU A 23 -14.65 -5.43 3.08
CA GLU A 23 -13.62 -6.03 3.96
C GLU A 23 -12.40 -5.12 4.22
N GLN A 24 -12.54 -3.80 3.99
CA GLN A 24 -11.46 -2.82 4.08
C GLN A 24 -10.21 -3.22 3.27
N THR A 25 -10.44 -3.93 2.16
CA THR A 25 -9.39 -4.58 1.37
C THR A 25 -9.43 -4.08 -0.07
N SER A 26 -8.27 -3.71 -0.61
CA SER A 26 -8.11 -3.25 -1.99
C SER A 26 -6.78 -3.78 -2.56
N PRO A 27 -6.70 -4.15 -3.85
CA PRO A 27 -5.44 -4.51 -4.48
C PRO A 27 -4.49 -3.30 -4.53
N TRP A 28 -3.20 -3.53 -4.29
CA TRP A 28 -2.16 -2.51 -4.46
C TRP A 28 -1.59 -2.55 -5.86
N ASP A 29 -2.17 -1.77 -6.77
CA ASP A 29 -1.80 -1.71 -8.18
C ASP A 29 -0.92 -0.49 -8.52
N GLY A 30 -0.67 -0.26 -9.82
CA GLY A 30 0.03 0.94 -10.29
C GLY A 30 1.54 1.02 -10.01
N VAL A 31 2.15 0.02 -9.35
CA VAL A 31 3.59 0.02 -9.03
C VAL A 31 4.45 -0.18 -10.27
N ARG A 32 5.01 0.93 -10.77
CA ARG A 32 5.93 0.93 -11.93
C ARG A 32 7.41 0.97 -11.56
N ASN A 33 7.72 1.15 -10.28
CA ASN A 33 9.09 1.12 -9.79
C ASN A 33 9.54 -0.33 -9.57
N TYR A 34 10.62 -0.75 -10.24
CA TYR A 34 11.14 -2.12 -10.15
C TYR A 34 11.53 -2.54 -8.74
N GLN A 35 12.11 -1.64 -7.95
CA GLN A 35 12.54 -1.93 -6.58
C GLN A 35 11.33 -2.13 -5.66
N ALA A 36 10.35 -1.22 -5.71
CA ALA A 36 9.12 -1.32 -4.93
C ALA A 36 8.35 -2.62 -5.27
N ARG A 37 8.26 -2.96 -6.56
CA ARG A 37 7.68 -4.24 -7.00
C ARG A 37 8.42 -5.43 -6.42
N ASN A 38 9.76 -5.40 -6.41
CA ASN A 38 10.55 -6.51 -5.88
C ASN A 38 10.35 -6.67 -4.37
N PHE A 39 10.25 -5.57 -3.60
CA PHE A 39 9.89 -5.63 -2.18
C PHE A 39 8.53 -6.33 -1.97
N MET A 40 7.52 -5.95 -2.74
CA MET A 40 6.18 -6.54 -2.63
C MET A 40 6.11 -8.00 -3.06
N THR A 41 6.84 -8.38 -4.11
CA THR A 41 6.74 -9.72 -4.71
C THR A 41 7.69 -10.74 -4.13
N ARG A 42 8.79 -10.31 -3.51
CA ARG A 42 9.85 -11.20 -3.01
C ARG A 42 9.99 -11.19 -1.49
N ASP A 43 9.80 -10.03 -0.88
CA ASP A 43 10.20 -9.81 0.52
C ASP A 43 8.99 -9.71 1.45
N MET A 44 7.89 -9.07 1.01
CA MET A 44 6.64 -8.99 1.78
C MET A 44 6.02 -10.37 1.99
N ARG A 45 5.49 -10.59 3.19
CA ARG A 45 4.77 -11.82 3.56
C ARG A 45 3.42 -11.50 4.15
N ILE A 46 2.49 -12.45 4.03
CA ILE A 46 1.18 -12.35 4.69
C ILE A 46 1.41 -12.21 6.20
N GLY A 47 0.80 -11.18 6.79
CA GLY A 47 0.94 -10.84 8.20
C GLY A 47 1.98 -9.76 8.51
N ASP A 48 2.78 -9.31 7.53
CA ASP A 48 3.59 -8.11 7.70
C ASP A 48 2.69 -6.87 7.78
N GLU A 49 3.06 -5.91 8.64
CA GLU A 49 2.30 -4.68 8.85
C GLU A 49 2.81 -3.55 7.96
N VAL A 50 1.87 -2.66 7.62
CA VAL A 50 2.10 -1.55 6.69
C VAL A 50 1.63 -0.24 7.29
N LEU A 51 2.47 0.79 7.21
CA LEU A 51 2.08 2.17 7.41
C LEU A 51 1.57 2.75 6.09
N PHE A 52 0.31 3.21 6.08
CA PHE A 52 -0.28 3.93 4.95
C PHE A 52 0.03 5.41 5.07
N TYR A 53 0.75 5.97 4.09
CA TYR A 53 1.21 7.35 4.09
C TYR A 53 0.59 8.14 2.94
N HIS A 54 -0.06 9.27 3.28
CA HIS A 54 -0.49 10.24 2.28
C HIS A 54 0.70 11.06 1.79
N SER A 55 1.10 10.80 0.55
CA SER A 55 2.13 11.57 -0.14
C SER A 55 1.52 12.71 -0.93
N ASN A 56 2.29 13.79 -1.12
CA ASN A 56 1.97 14.90 -2.02
C ASN A 56 0.70 15.68 -1.62
N CYS A 57 0.56 15.98 -0.32
CA CYS A 57 -0.45 16.91 0.20
C CYS A 57 -0.05 18.38 -0.05
#